data_AF-A0A7C9CU17-F1
#
_entry.id   AF-A0A7C9CU17-F1
#
_cell.length_a   1.000
_cell.length_b   1.000
_cell.length_c   1.000
_cell.angle_alpha   90.00
_cell.angle_beta   90.00
_cell.angle_gamma   90.00
#
_symmetry.space_group_name_H-M   'P 1'
#
loop_
_entity.id
_entity.type
_entity.pdbx_description
1 polymer ?
#
loop_
_entity_poly.entity_id
_entity_poly.type
_entity_poly.pdbx_seq_one_letter_code
_entity_poly.pdbx_strand_id
1 'polypeptide(L)'
;TDEKSDQGVLDMLQREVRRQISGKKYFLVLDNIWNHPSLSLEWGKLREVLLCGAAGSKILITTRSESVARIVGTKRNPYMLSDLAPEDSWLLFQRTAFRPGQEHGVEA
;
A
#
# COMPACT_ATOMS: atom_id res chain seq x y z
N THR A 1 26.22 21.26 6.10
CA THR A 1 26.03 20.86 7.52
C THR A 1 24.57 20.51 7.84
N ASP A 2 23.74 20.18 6.83
CA ASP A 2 22.32 19.84 7.01
C ASP A 2 22.05 18.37 7.35
N GLU A 3 22.91 17.43 6.96
CA GLU A 3 22.66 15.99 7.15
C GLU A 3 22.51 15.56 8.62
N LYS A 4 23.17 16.27 9.55
CA LYS A 4 23.01 16.03 11.00
C LYS A 4 21.63 16.45 11.52
N SER A 5 21.01 17.45 10.89
CA SER A 5 19.68 17.94 11.26
C SER A 5 18.60 16.96 10.81
N ASP A 6 18.69 16.47 9.58
CA ASP A 6 17.69 15.58 8.99
C ASP A 6 17.65 14.21 9.66
N GLN A 7 18.82 13.67 10.05
CA GLN A 7 18.87 12.41 10.79
C GLN A 7 18.19 12.52 12.16
N GLY A 8 18.36 13.65 12.86
CA GLY A 8 17.71 13.89 14.15
C GLY A 8 16.18 13.96 14.04
N VAL A 9 15.68 14.57 12.96
CA VAL A 9 14.23 14.63 12.68
C VAL A 9 13.68 13.24 12.37
N LEU A 10 14.38 12.46 11.54
CA LEU A 10 13.95 11.09 11.21
C LEU A 10 13.88 10.20 12.45
N ASP A 11 14.89 10.26 13.32
CA ASP A 11 14.92 9.48 14.56
C ASP A 11 13.75 9.87 15.49
N MET A 12 13.42 11.16 15.57
CA MET A 12 12.28 11.66 16.33
C MET A 12 10.96 11.11 15.77
N LEU A 13 10.77 11.14 14.45
CA LEU A 13 9.57 10.59 13.79
C LEU A 13 9.46 9.07 14.02
N GLN A 14 10.54 8.32 13.89
CA GLN A 14 10.53 6.88 14.15
C GLN A 14 10.14 6.55 15.60
N ARG A 15 10.67 7.32 16.56
CA ARG A 15 10.27 7.18 17.98
C ARG A 15 8.81 7.48 18.19
N GLU A 16 8.29 8.52 17.55
CA GLU A 16 6.89 8.88 17.67
C GLU A 16 5.98 7.80 17.09
N VAL A 17 6.28 7.30 15.90
CA VAL A 17 5.53 6.20 15.28
C VAL A 17 5.53 4.97 16.20
N ARG A 18 6.70 4.55 16.72
CA ARG A 18 6.78 3.44 17.68
C ARG A 18 5.90 3.67 18.90
N ARG A 19 5.96 4.87 19.49
CA ARG A 19 5.13 5.23 20.65
C ARG A 19 3.63 5.09 20.35
N GLN A 20 3.21 5.49 19.16
CA GLN A 20 1.80 5.46 18.78
C GLN A 20 1.26 4.05 18.52
N ILE A 21 2.07 3.15 17.97
CA ILE A 21 1.61 1.84 17.51
C ILE A 21 2.02 0.69 18.44
N SER A 22 2.96 0.90 19.36
CA SER A 22 3.45 -0.15 20.25
C SER A 22 2.32 -0.76 21.07
N GLY A 23 2.20 -2.08 21.03
CA GLY A 23 1.16 -2.82 21.74
C GLY A 23 -0.27 -2.60 21.21
N LYS A 24 -0.46 -1.87 20.10
CA LYS A 24 -1.75 -1.67 19.45
C LYS A 24 -1.86 -2.50 18.18
N LYS A 25 -3.06 -2.99 17.90
CA LYS A 25 -3.36 -3.65 16.63
C LYS A 25 -3.64 -2.59 15.57
N TYR A 26 -2.92 -2.63 14.45
CA TYR A 26 -3.08 -1.65 13.38
C TYR A 26 -3.24 -2.29 11.99
N PHE A 27 -3.79 -1.52 11.06
CA PHE A 27 -3.82 -1.81 9.64
C PHE A 27 -3.22 -0.62 8.88
N LEU A 28 -2.07 -0.83 8.24
CA LEU A 28 -1.36 0.22 7.50
C LEU A 28 -1.39 -0.08 6.00
N VAL A 29 -1.73 0.91 5.18
CA VAL A 29 -1.68 0.81 3.72
C VAL A 29 -0.57 1.71 3.20
N LEU A 30 0.39 1.11 2.49
CA LEU A 30 1.47 1.81 1.80
C LEU A 30 1.20 1.75 0.31
N ASP A 31 0.64 2.84 -0.22
CA ASP A 31 0.22 2.91 -1.60
C ASP A 31 1.34 3.38 -2.54
N ASN A 32 1.34 2.83 -3.76
CA ASN A 32 2.19 3.23 -4.87
C ASN A 32 3.71 3.23 -4.60
N ILE A 33 4.23 2.17 -3.98
CA ILE A 33 5.69 2.04 -3.77
C ILE A 33 6.40 1.79 -5.10
N TRP A 34 7.48 2.54 -5.36
CA TRP A 34 8.30 2.43 -6.57
C TRP A 34 9.69 1.84 -6.31
N ASN A 35 10.31 1.34 -7.38
CA ASN A 35 11.65 0.78 -7.34
C ASN A 35 12.72 1.88 -7.27
N HIS A 36 13.72 1.71 -6.42
CA HIS A 36 14.90 2.56 -6.35
C HIS A 36 16.06 1.79 -5.66
N PRO A 37 17.33 2.17 -5.86
CA PRO A 37 18.48 1.36 -5.44
C PRO A 37 18.52 1.01 -3.95
N SER A 38 18.06 1.91 -3.08
CA SER A 38 18.06 1.75 -1.63
C SER A 38 16.78 1.14 -1.05
N LEU A 39 15.79 0.79 -1.88
CA LEU A 39 14.46 0.34 -1.43
C LEU A 39 14.52 -0.78 -0.38
N SER A 40 15.35 -1.80 -0.62
CA SER A 40 15.48 -2.95 0.30
C SER A 40 15.98 -2.52 1.67
N LEU A 41 16.97 -1.62 1.71
CA LEU A 41 17.57 -1.11 2.95
C LEU A 41 16.57 -0.21 3.70
N GLU A 42 15.92 0.71 3.00
CA GLU A 42 14.94 1.63 3.58
C GLU A 42 13.70 0.89 4.10
N TRP A 43 13.21 -0.09 3.33
CA TRP A 43 12.12 -0.96 3.76
C TRP A 43 12.48 -1.76 5.01
N GLY A 44 13.71 -2.31 5.08
CA GLY A 44 14.20 -2.99 6.27
C GLY A 44 14.12 -2.11 7.52
N LYS A 45 14.64 -0.88 7.43
CA LYS A 45 14.61 0.09 8.53
C LYS A 45 13.18 0.46 8.94
N LEU A 46 12.30 0.74 7.97
CA LEU A 46 10.90 1.06 8.24
C LEU A 46 10.18 -0.13 8.91
N ARG A 47 10.42 -1.34 8.41
CA ARG A 47 9.82 -2.56 8.97
C ARG A 47 10.20 -2.75 10.45
N GLU A 48 11.45 -2.50 10.82
CA GLU A 48 11.89 -2.55 12.23
C GLU A 48 11.14 -1.56 13.13
N VAL A 49 10.78 -0.38 12.62
CA VAL A 49 9.95 0.60 13.34
C VAL A 49 8.53 0.04 13.56
N LEU A 50 7.98 -0.64 12.55
CA LEU A 50 6.59 -1.13 12.52
C LEU A 50 6.37 -2.44 13.29
N LEU A 51 7.43 -3.22 13.58
CA LEU A 51 7.33 -4.53 14.25
C LEU A 51 6.90 -4.48 15.73
N CYS A 52 6.69 -3.30 16.33
CA CYS A 52 6.25 -3.15 17.72
C CYS A 52 4.71 -3.27 17.93
N GLY A 53 3.94 -3.50 16.86
CA GLY A 53 2.48 -3.66 16.94
C GLY A 53 2.03 -4.93 17.68
N ALA A 54 0.78 -4.93 18.12
CA ALA A 54 0.14 -6.11 18.70
C ALA A 54 -0.12 -7.21 17.65
N ALA A 55 -0.33 -8.44 18.13
CA ALA A 55 -0.69 -9.56 17.30
C ALA A 55 -1.92 -9.26 16.41
N GLY A 56 -1.84 -9.69 15.14
CA GLY A 56 -2.87 -9.44 14.14
C GLY A 56 -2.77 -8.07 13.45
N SER A 57 -1.75 -7.26 13.73
CA SER A 57 -1.42 -6.09 12.93
C SER A 57 -1.05 -6.50 11.49
N LYS A 58 -1.44 -5.70 10.50
CA LYS A 58 -1.19 -5.99 9.09
C LYS A 58 -0.72 -4.75 8.34
N ILE A 59 0.12 -4.97 7.34
CA ILE A 59 0.56 -3.97 6.38
C ILE A 59 0.13 -4.46 5.00
N LEU A 60 -0.60 -3.63 4.26
CA LEU A 60 -0.93 -3.84 2.86
C LEU A 60 -0.06 -2.89 2.03
N ILE A 61 0.61 -3.42 1.02
CA ILE A 61 1.44 -2.64 0.11
C ILE A 61 0.88 -2.81 -1.29
N THR A 62 0.68 -1.71 -1.99
CA THR A 62 0.25 -1.69 -3.39
C THR A 62 1.36 -1.07 -4.25
N THR A 63 1.62 -1.71 -5.38
CA THR A 63 2.66 -1.29 -6.33
C THR A 63 2.30 -1.79 -7.72
N ARG A 64 2.76 -1.08 -8.75
CA ARG A 64 2.67 -1.51 -10.16
C ARG A 64 3.82 -2.44 -10.56
N SER A 65 4.81 -2.63 -9.69
CA SER A 65 6.04 -3.35 -9.99
C SER A 65 6.11 -4.67 -9.23
N GLU A 66 6.13 -5.78 -9.96
CA GLU A 66 6.34 -7.10 -9.36
C GLU A 66 7.70 -7.20 -8.65
N SER A 67 8.75 -6.55 -9.17
CA SER A 67 10.06 -6.57 -8.51
C SER A 67 10.02 -5.86 -7.15
N VAL A 68 9.35 -4.70 -7.07
CA VAL A 68 9.07 -4.03 -5.79
C VAL A 68 8.31 -4.96 -4.86
N ALA A 69 7.23 -5.58 -5.35
CA ALA A 69 6.41 -6.48 -4.55
C ALA A 69 7.21 -7.67 -3.98
N ARG A 70 8.19 -8.19 -4.72
CA ARG A 70 9.11 -9.24 -4.24
C ARG A 70 10.12 -8.72 -3.20
N ILE A 71 10.57 -7.47 -3.32
CA ILE A 71 11.50 -6.84 -2.37
C ILE A 71 10.82 -6.53 -1.04
N VAL A 72 9.62 -5.93 -1.08
CA VAL A 72 8.90 -5.48 0.13
C VAL A 72 7.94 -6.52 0.70
N GLY A 73 7.61 -7.53 -0.10
CA GLY A 73 6.68 -8.59 0.24
C GLY A 73 7.16 -9.51 1.34
N THR A 74 6.28 -10.42 1.75
CA THR A 74 6.62 -11.51 2.66
C THR A 74 7.21 -12.69 1.90
N LYS A 75 7.50 -13.81 2.58
CA LYS A 75 7.91 -15.07 1.92
C LYS A 75 6.86 -15.63 0.94
N ARG A 76 5.62 -15.12 0.97
CA ARG A 76 4.55 -15.51 0.04
C ARG A 76 4.65 -14.70 -1.26
N ASN A 77 4.20 -15.31 -2.35
CA ASN A 77 4.09 -14.61 -3.64
C ASN A 77 3.18 -13.37 -3.53
N PRO A 78 3.49 -12.28 -4.23
CA PRO A 78 2.60 -11.12 -4.33
C PRO A 78 1.23 -11.51 -4.88
N TYR A 79 0.20 -10.81 -4.44
CA TYR A 79 -1.13 -10.93 -5.04
C TYR A 79 -1.17 -10.10 -6.33
N MET A 80 -1.29 -10.78 -7.48
CA MET A 80 -1.43 -10.11 -8.78
C MET A 80 -2.90 -9.79 -8.99
N LEU A 81 -3.21 -8.48 -9.08
CA LEU A 81 -4.54 -8.03 -9.47
C LEU A 81 -4.79 -8.43 -10.93
N SER A 82 -5.89 -9.13 -11.17
CA SER A 82 -6.37 -9.45 -12.50
C SER A 82 -7.28 -8.34 -13.03
N ASP A 83 -7.45 -8.32 -14.34
CA ASP A 83 -8.47 -7.50 -14.98
C ASP A 83 -9.88 -7.89 -14.51
N LEU A 84 -10.81 -6.94 -14.60
CA LEU A 84 -12.22 -7.23 -14.38
C LEU A 84 -12.75 -8.15 -15.49
N ALA A 85 -13.72 -8.99 -15.15
CA ALA A 85 -14.47 -9.74 -16.16
C ALA A 85 -15.14 -8.78 -17.15
N PRO A 86 -15.40 -9.19 -18.41
CA PRO A 86 -16.05 -8.34 -19.40
C PRO A 86 -17.40 -7.78 -18.92
N GLU A 87 -18.19 -8.59 -18.21
CA GLU A 87 -19.49 -8.23 -17.67
C GLU A 87 -19.36 -7.16 -16.55
N ASP A 88 -18.38 -7.34 -15.66
CA ASP A 88 -18.08 -6.39 -14.59
C ASP A 88 -17.50 -5.07 -15.14
N SER A 89 -16.68 -5.16 -16.20
CA SER A 89 -16.13 -4.00 -16.91
C SER A 89 -17.24 -3.20 -17.58
N TRP A 90 -18.19 -3.87 -18.23
CA TRP A 90 -19.36 -3.23 -18.83
C TRP A 90 -20.25 -2.59 -17.77
N LEU A 91 -20.49 -3.28 -16.65
CA LEU A 91 -21.25 -2.72 -15.52
C LEU A 91 -20.57 -1.47 -14.95
N LEU A 92 -19.25 -1.50 -14.75
CA LEU A 92 -18.49 -0.34 -14.30
C LEU A 92 -18.60 0.82 -15.29
N PHE A 93 -18.48 0.53 -16.59
CA PHE A 93 -18.65 1.53 -17.65
C PHE A 93 -20.05 2.15 -17.60
N GLN A 94 -21.11 1.34 -17.57
CA GLN A 94 -22.48 1.85 -17.53
C GLN A 94 -22.73 2.76 -16.32
N ARG A 95 -22.25 2.35 -15.13
CA ARG A 95 -22.38 3.13 -13.89
C ARG A 95 -21.60 4.45 -13.92
N THR A 96 -20.54 4.51 -14.70
CA THR A 96 -19.66 5.69 -14.80
C THR A 96 -20.13 6.65 -15.90
N ALA A 97 -20.52 6.10 -17.05
CA ALA A 97 -20.90 6.85 -18.24
C ALA A 97 -22.35 7.36 -18.19
N PHE A 98 -23.27 6.61 -17.58
CA PHE A 98 -24.68 6.95 -17.53
C PHE A 98 -25.11 7.34 -16.12
N ARG A 99 -25.93 8.40 -15.99
CA ARG A 99 -26.51 8.81 -14.70
C ARG A 99 -27.60 7.83 -14.24
N PRO A 100 -27.81 7.64 -12.93
CA PRO A 100 -28.95 6.87 -12.43
C PRO A 100 -30.26 7.41 -13.01
N GLY A 101 -31.05 6.55 -13.67
CA GLY A 101 -32.30 6.93 -14.35
C GLY A 101 -32.21 7.13 -15.87
N GLN A 102 -31.04 6.93 -16.48
CA GLN A 102 -30.86 6.85 -17.94
C GLN A 102 -30.84 5.40 -18.43
N GLU A 103 -31.59 4.51 -17.78
CA GLU A 103 -31.85 3.15 -18.26
C GLU A 103 -32.76 3.22 -19.50
N HIS A 104 -32.21 3.70 -20.61
CA HIS A 104 -32.88 3.59 -21.90
C HIS A 104 -32.65 2.18 -22.42
N GLY A 105 -33.77 1.48 -22.58
CA GLY A 105 -33.83 0.14 -23.15
C GLY A 105 -32.98 0.02 -24.39
N VAL A 106 -32.13 -1.00 -24.39
CA VAL A 106 -31.55 -1.52 -25.61
C VAL A 106 -32.54 -2.58 -26.10
N GLU A 107 -33.51 -2.18 -26.91
CA GLU A 107 -34.10 -3.11 -27.87
C GLU A 107 -33.08 -3.33 -28.99
N ALA A 108 -33.01 -4.59 -29.42
CA ALA A 108 -32.00 -5.18 -30.29
C ALA A 108 -31.96 -4.61 -31.72
#